data_AF-G1KEX8-F1
#
_entry.id   AF-G1KEX8-F1
#
_cell.length_a   1.000
_cell.length_b   1.000
_cell.length_c   1.000
_cell.angle_alpha   90.00
_cell.angle_beta   90.00
_cell.angle_gamma   90.00
#
_symmetry.space_group_name_H-M   'P 1'
#
loop_
_entity.id
_entity.type
_entity.pdbx_description
1 polymer ?
#
loop_
_entity_poly.entity_id
_entity_poly.type
_entity_poly.pdbx_seq_one_letter_code
_entity_poly.pdbx_strand_id
1 'polypeptide(L)'
;MLSFWRGNLANVIRYFPTQALNFAFKDKYKKIFLGGVDKHTQFWRYFAGNLASGGAAGATSLCFVYPLDFARTRLAADVGKASGDREFKGLGDCLAKIFKSDGLRGLYQGFNVSVQGIIIYRAAYFGIYDTAKGIDIMYSGTIDCWRKIARDEGGKAFFKGAWSNVLRGMGGAFVLVLYDELKKVI
;
A
#
# COMPACT_ATOMS: atom_id res chain seq x y z
N MET A 1 -23.62 0.12 14.51
CA MET A 1 -22.41 -0.61 14.05
C MET A 1 -22.21 -0.60 12.53
N LEU A 2 -23.24 -0.80 11.69
CA LEU A 2 -23.08 -0.85 10.22
C LEU A 2 -22.49 0.42 9.56
N SER A 3 -22.60 1.58 10.20
CA SER A 3 -22.05 2.84 9.67
C SER A 3 -20.52 2.90 9.62
N PHE A 4 -19.82 2.08 10.43
CA PHE A 4 -18.34 2.03 10.39
C PHE A 4 -17.80 1.48 9.06
N TRP A 5 -18.60 0.69 8.34
CA TRP A 5 -18.23 0.10 7.03
C TRP A 5 -18.74 0.91 5.84
N ARG A 6 -19.32 2.10 6.09
CA ARG A 6 -19.83 2.97 5.04
C ARG A 6 -18.68 3.43 4.14
N GLY A 7 -18.83 3.24 2.83
CA GLY A 7 -17.75 3.47 1.85
C GLY A 7 -16.75 2.32 1.68
N ASN A 8 -16.86 1.21 2.44
CA ASN A 8 -15.96 0.07 2.27
C ASN A 8 -16.19 -0.70 0.97
N LEU A 9 -17.37 -0.60 0.36
CA LEU A 9 -17.64 -1.13 -0.98
C LEU A 9 -16.63 -0.60 -2.01
N ALA A 10 -16.30 0.70 -1.93
CA ALA A 10 -15.31 1.32 -2.81
C ALA A 10 -13.92 0.68 -2.65
N ASN A 11 -13.54 0.31 -1.43
CA ASN A 11 -12.25 -0.34 -1.17
C ASN A 11 -12.17 -1.72 -1.84
N VAL A 12 -13.23 -2.52 -1.73
CA VAL A 12 -13.29 -3.86 -2.33
C VAL A 12 -13.25 -3.75 -3.85
N ILE A 13 -14.07 -2.88 -4.42
CA ILE A 13 -14.14 -2.68 -5.87
C ILE A 13 -12.81 -2.13 -6.40
N ARG A 14 -12.16 -1.20 -5.68
CA ARG A 14 -10.90 -0.57 -6.11
C ARG A 14 -9.74 -1.56 -6.23
N TYR A 15 -9.75 -2.66 -5.48
CA TYR A 15 -8.66 -3.63 -5.50
C TYR A 15 -8.46 -4.25 -6.89
N PHE A 16 -9.55 -4.71 -7.53
CA PHE A 16 -9.51 -5.34 -8.85
C PHE A 16 -8.89 -4.48 -9.97
N PRO A 17 -9.39 -3.25 -10.26
CA PRO A 17 -8.82 -2.40 -11.30
C PRO A 17 -7.41 -1.94 -10.94
N THR A 18 -7.11 -1.70 -9.66
CA THR A 18 -5.75 -1.34 -9.24
C THR A 18 -4.76 -2.48 -9.54
N GLN A 19 -5.14 -3.73 -9.28
CA GLN A 19 -4.27 -4.87 -9.59
C GLN A 19 -4.13 -5.10 -11.09
N ALA A 20 -5.23 -4.99 -11.85
CA ALA A 20 -5.19 -5.10 -13.31
C ALA A 20 -4.27 -4.06 -13.95
N LEU A 21 -4.37 -2.80 -13.52
CA LEU A 21 -3.52 -1.71 -14.02
C LEU A 21 -2.07 -1.84 -13.56
N ASN A 22 -1.83 -2.31 -12.33
CA ASN A 22 -0.48 -2.63 -11.88
C ASN A 22 0.14 -3.73 -12.74
N PHE A 23 -0.58 -4.81 -13.02
CA PHE A 23 -0.08 -5.90 -13.87
C PHE A 23 0.21 -5.42 -15.30
N ALA A 24 -0.67 -4.58 -15.87
CA ALA A 24 -0.53 -4.09 -17.23
C ALA A 24 0.61 -3.07 -17.40
N PHE A 25 0.77 -2.14 -16.46
CA PHE A 25 1.58 -0.94 -16.68
C PHE A 25 2.85 -0.85 -15.84
N LYS A 26 2.94 -1.55 -14.70
CA LYS A 26 4.08 -1.42 -13.79
C LYS A 26 5.40 -1.82 -14.45
N ASP A 27 5.43 -2.94 -15.15
CA ASP A 27 6.66 -3.43 -15.78
C ASP A 27 7.01 -2.63 -17.04
N LYS A 28 6.01 -2.15 -17.77
CA LYS A 28 6.20 -1.20 -18.89
C LYS A 28 6.85 0.09 -18.41
N TYR A 29 6.30 0.74 -17.37
CA TYR A 29 6.88 1.97 -16.84
C TYR A 29 8.25 1.77 -16.22
N LYS A 30 8.47 0.67 -15.50
CA LYS A 30 9.82 0.35 -15.00
C LYS A 30 10.81 0.18 -16.14
N LYS A 31 10.46 -0.54 -17.20
CA LYS A 31 11.35 -0.72 -18.35
C LYS A 31 11.65 0.59 -19.08
N ILE A 32 10.66 1.48 -19.20
CA ILE A 32 10.81 2.79 -19.83
C ILE A 32 11.72 3.71 -19.01
N PHE A 33 11.52 3.79 -17.70
CA PHE A 33 12.21 4.78 -16.85
C PHE A 33 13.47 4.25 -16.14
N LEU A 34 13.62 2.93 -16.00
CA LEU A 34 14.75 2.28 -15.33
C LEU A 34 15.52 1.33 -16.27
N GLY A 35 15.13 1.23 -17.53
CA GLY A 35 15.83 0.39 -18.51
C GLY A 35 17.30 0.81 -18.66
N GLY A 36 18.22 -0.09 -18.32
CA GLY A 36 19.66 0.15 -18.43
C GLY A 36 20.26 1.05 -17.35
N VAL A 37 19.50 1.37 -16.28
CA VAL A 37 20.02 2.17 -15.16
C VAL A 37 20.49 1.23 -14.05
N ASP A 38 21.79 1.31 -13.73
CA ASP A 38 22.38 0.54 -12.64
C ASP A 38 22.21 1.28 -11.30
N LYS A 39 21.66 0.57 -10.31
CA LYS A 39 21.32 1.14 -9.00
C LYS A 39 22.56 1.53 -8.18
N HIS A 40 23.66 0.81 -8.33
CA HIS A 40 24.86 0.97 -7.50
C HIS A 40 25.78 2.06 -8.01
N THR A 41 25.82 2.27 -9.33
CA THR A 41 26.67 3.29 -9.95
C THR A 41 25.94 4.60 -10.25
N GLN A 42 24.61 4.57 -10.44
CA GLN A 42 23.82 5.73 -10.88
C GLN A 42 22.63 6.01 -9.95
N PHE A 43 22.90 6.23 -8.66
CA PHE A 43 21.87 6.46 -7.63
C PHE A 43 20.82 7.50 -8.03
N TRP A 44 21.22 8.73 -8.39
CA TRP A 44 20.29 9.81 -8.71
C TRP A 44 19.42 9.51 -9.95
N ARG A 45 19.98 8.81 -10.93
CA ARG A 45 19.26 8.42 -12.15
C ARG A 45 18.27 7.29 -11.86
N TYR A 46 18.65 6.35 -11.01
CA TYR A 46 17.77 5.29 -10.51
C TYR A 46 16.64 5.87 -9.65
N PHE A 47 16.96 6.79 -8.75
CA PHE A 47 15.98 7.47 -7.90
C PHE A 47 14.96 8.26 -8.73
N ALA A 48 15.43 9.11 -9.65
CA ALA A 48 14.56 9.87 -10.55
C ALA A 48 13.70 8.96 -11.44
N GLY A 49 14.29 7.89 -12.02
CA GLY A 49 13.57 6.93 -12.85
C GLY A 49 12.49 6.17 -12.06
N ASN A 50 12.75 5.86 -10.79
CA ASN A 50 11.81 5.13 -9.94
C ASN A 50 10.66 6.02 -9.42
N LEU A 51 10.93 7.32 -9.21
CA LEU A 51 9.92 8.33 -8.97
C LEU A 51 9.05 8.55 -10.20
N ALA A 52 9.65 8.72 -11.38
CA ALA A 52 8.92 8.90 -12.64
C ALA A 52 8.07 7.67 -12.98
N SER A 53 8.63 6.46 -12.84
CA SER A 53 7.89 5.19 -12.99
C SER A 53 6.72 5.09 -12.02
N GLY A 54 6.94 5.50 -10.77
CA GLY A 54 5.91 5.48 -9.73
C GLY A 54 4.80 6.49 -9.93
N GLY A 55 5.17 7.73 -10.27
CA GLY A 55 4.24 8.80 -10.58
C GLY A 55 3.40 8.45 -11.81
N ALA A 56 4.02 7.95 -12.88
CA ALA A 56 3.31 7.55 -14.09
C ALA A 56 2.35 6.37 -13.87
N ALA A 57 2.81 5.32 -13.16
CA ALA A 57 1.95 4.18 -12.83
C ALA A 57 0.80 4.56 -11.88
N GLY A 58 1.09 5.42 -10.89
CA GLY A 58 0.11 5.96 -9.95
C GLY A 58 -0.94 6.82 -10.65
N ALA A 59 -0.51 7.78 -11.48
CA ALA A 59 -1.40 8.64 -12.26
C ALA A 59 -2.29 7.83 -13.20
N THR A 60 -1.73 6.85 -13.91
CA THR A 60 -2.51 5.96 -14.81
C THR A 60 -3.55 5.17 -14.04
N SER A 61 -3.19 4.66 -12.86
CA SER A 61 -4.13 3.94 -11.99
C SER A 61 -5.25 4.87 -11.52
N LEU A 62 -4.90 6.05 -11.02
CA LEU A 62 -5.85 7.07 -10.58
C LEU A 62 -6.78 7.50 -11.72
N CYS A 63 -6.33 7.58 -12.98
CA CYS A 63 -7.22 7.91 -14.10
C CYS A 63 -8.49 7.04 -14.14
N PHE A 64 -8.43 5.79 -13.67
CA PHE A 64 -9.59 4.89 -13.62
C PHE A 64 -10.22 4.78 -12.23
N VAL A 65 -9.41 4.76 -11.17
CA VAL A 65 -9.91 4.49 -9.81
C VAL A 65 -10.26 5.74 -9.02
N TYR A 66 -9.86 6.93 -9.47
CA TYR A 66 -10.05 8.19 -8.74
C TYR A 66 -11.53 8.49 -8.41
N PRO A 67 -12.51 8.27 -9.31
CA PRO A 67 -13.92 8.47 -8.95
C PRO A 67 -14.38 7.59 -7.78
N LEU A 68 -13.85 6.37 -7.67
CA LEU A 68 -14.16 5.46 -6.57
C LEU A 68 -13.54 5.96 -5.25
N ASP A 69 -12.31 6.46 -5.29
CA ASP A 69 -11.64 7.06 -4.12
C ASP A 69 -12.33 8.35 -3.66
N PHE A 70 -12.78 9.16 -4.61
CA PHE A 70 -13.57 10.36 -4.35
C PHE A 70 -14.90 10.00 -3.67
N ALA A 71 -15.67 9.08 -4.26
CA ALA A 71 -16.95 8.64 -3.71
C ALA A 71 -16.81 7.99 -2.33
N ARG A 72 -15.74 7.22 -2.12
CA ARG A 72 -15.39 6.66 -0.80
C ARG A 72 -15.22 7.76 0.25
N THR A 73 -14.47 8.81 -0.10
CA THR A 73 -14.15 9.91 0.83
C THR A 73 -15.41 10.70 1.19
N ARG A 74 -16.26 11.00 0.20
CA ARG A 74 -17.55 11.68 0.44
C ARG A 74 -18.50 10.85 1.28
N LEU A 75 -18.59 9.54 1.03
CA LEU A 75 -19.43 8.63 1.83
C LEU A 75 -18.91 8.43 3.26
N ALA A 76 -17.60 8.46 3.47
CA ALA A 76 -17.00 8.38 4.79
C ALA A 76 -17.19 9.67 5.59
N ALA A 77 -17.20 10.82 4.93
CA ALA A 77 -17.50 12.12 5.53
C ALA A 77 -18.99 12.34 5.83
N ASP A 78 -19.88 11.59 5.17
CA ASP A 78 -21.33 11.65 5.40
C ASP A 78 -21.73 10.99 6.73
N VAL A 79 -21.89 11.84 7.75
CA VAL A 79 -22.25 11.47 9.13
C VAL A 79 -23.77 11.41 9.39
N GLY A 80 -24.61 11.51 8.35
CA GLY A 80 -26.06 11.49 8.50
C GLY A 80 -26.59 10.22 9.19
N LYS A 81 -27.41 10.40 10.23
CA LYS A 81 -27.87 9.32 11.13
C LYS A 81 -29.08 8.55 10.58
N ALA A 82 -29.97 9.21 9.84
CA ALA A 82 -31.15 8.63 9.20
C ALA A 82 -31.15 8.87 7.69
N SER A 83 -31.86 8.05 6.90
CA SER A 83 -31.86 8.12 5.43
C SER A 83 -32.32 9.46 4.84
N GLY A 84 -33.00 10.32 5.61
CA GLY A 84 -33.37 11.69 5.24
C GLY A 84 -32.28 12.74 5.49
N ASP A 85 -31.34 12.47 6.40
CA ASP A 85 -30.23 13.38 6.76
C ASP A 85 -28.94 13.06 6.00
N ARG A 86 -28.91 11.97 5.23
CA ARG A 86 -27.72 11.56 4.47
C ARG A 86 -27.65 12.26 3.13
N GLU A 87 -26.50 12.83 2.83
CA GLU A 87 -26.23 13.47 1.54
C GLU A 87 -26.25 12.44 0.40
N PHE A 88 -25.79 11.20 0.67
CA PHE A 88 -25.69 10.13 -0.32
C PHE A 88 -26.34 8.82 0.15
N LYS A 89 -27.08 8.14 -0.73
CA LYS A 89 -27.66 6.82 -0.43
C LYS A 89 -26.64 5.68 -0.55
N GLY A 90 -25.58 5.87 -1.34
CA GLY A 90 -24.52 4.91 -1.56
C GLY A 90 -23.51 5.36 -2.62
N LEU A 91 -22.63 4.47 -3.07
CA LEU A 91 -21.56 4.78 -4.02
C LEU A 91 -22.08 5.23 -5.38
N GLY A 92 -23.03 4.49 -5.96
CA GLY A 92 -23.64 4.87 -7.24
C GLY A 92 -24.40 6.20 -7.17
N ASP A 93 -25.14 6.44 -6.08
CA ASP A 93 -25.87 7.70 -5.86
C ASP A 93 -24.90 8.88 -5.69
N CYS A 94 -23.79 8.69 -4.96
CA CYS A 94 -22.73 9.70 -4.82
C CYS A 94 -22.11 10.06 -6.17
N LEU A 95 -21.72 9.06 -6.96
CA LEU A 95 -21.14 9.29 -8.29
C LEU A 95 -22.14 9.98 -9.22
N ALA A 96 -23.39 9.52 -9.26
CA ALA A 96 -24.42 10.09 -10.13
C ALA A 96 -24.79 11.52 -9.76
N LYS A 97 -24.94 11.84 -8.46
CA LYS A 97 -25.24 13.20 -8.00
C LYS A 97 -24.12 14.17 -8.35
N ILE A 98 -22.87 13.80 -8.07
CA ILE A 98 -21.71 14.67 -8.33
C ILE A 98 -21.49 14.84 -9.83
N PHE A 99 -21.67 13.77 -10.61
CA PHE A 99 -21.62 13.87 -12.07
C PHE A 99 -22.72 14.79 -12.62
N LYS A 100 -23.91 14.81 -12.03
CA LYS A 100 -24.99 15.73 -12.43
C LYS A 100 -24.75 17.17 -11.98
N SER A 101 -24.13 17.42 -10.83
CA SER A 101 -23.86 18.78 -10.33
C SER A 101 -22.63 19.40 -10.98
N ASP A 102 -21.51 18.69 -10.98
CA ASP A 102 -20.17 19.22 -11.28
C ASP A 102 -19.49 18.51 -12.46
N GLY A 103 -20.18 17.54 -13.07
CA GLY A 103 -19.67 16.78 -14.21
C GLY A 103 -18.46 15.91 -13.88
N LEU A 104 -17.69 15.58 -14.92
CA LEU A 104 -16.43 14.85 -14.78
C LEU A 104 -15.39 15.61 -13.95
N ARG A 105 -15.41 16.95 -13.99
CA ARG A 105 -14.45 17.78 -13.25
C ARG A 105 -14.63 17.64 -11.74
N GLY A 106 -15.87 17.50 -11.26
CA GLY A 106 -16.15 17.23 -9.85
C GLY A 106 -15.62 15.89 -9.37
N LEU A 107 -15.78 14.83 -10.18
CA LEU A 107 -15.29 13.49 -9.84
C LEU A 107 -13.76 13.39 -9.77
N TYR A 108 -13.04 14.24 -10.49
CA TYR A 108 -11.56 14.28 -10.52
C TYR A 108 -10.98 15.47 -9.74
N GLN A 109 -11.78 16.10 -8.88
CA GLN A 109 -11.33 17.23 -8.08
C GLN A 109 -10.23 16.79 -7.10
N GLY A 110 -9.02 17.34 -7.28
CA GLY A 110 -7.85 17.00 -6.48
C GLY A 110 -6.88 16.01 -7.15
N PHE A 111 -7.13 15.59 -8.40
CA PHE A 111 -6.28 14.63 -9.10
C PHE A 111 -4.79 15.05 -9.12
N ASN A 112 -4.52 16.32 -9.45
CA ASN A 112 -3.15 16.84 -9.52
C ASN A 112 -2.41 16.77 -8.18
N VAL A 113 -3.06 17.15 -7.08
CA VAL A 113 -2.44 17.08 -5.74
C VAL A 113 -2.24 15.64 -5.31
N SER A 114 -3.14 14.72 -5.68
CA SER A 114 -2.96 13.29 -5.41
C SER A 114 -1.76 12.70 -6.15
N VAL A 115 -1.54 13.08 -7.41
CA VAL A 115 -0.34 12.64 -8.17
C VAL A 115 0.95 13.20 -7.54
N GLN A 116 0.97 14.48 -7.18
CA GLN A 116 2.11 15.08 -6.46
C GLN A 116 2.37 14.37 -5.13
N GLY A 117 1.30 14.07 -4.38
CA GLY A 117 1.38 13.33 -3.13
C GLY A 117 2.00 11.94 -3.29
N ILE A 118 1.68 11.21 -4.38
CA ILE A 118 2.31 9.91 -4.68
C ILE A 118 3.81 10.06 -4.92
N ILE A 119 4.22 11.09 -5.66
CA ILE A 119 5.64 11.34 -5.96
C ILE A 119 6.40 11.67 -4.68
N ILE A 120 5.88 12.60 -3.87
CA ILE A 120 6.48 13.00 -2.59
C ILE A 120 6.53 11.81 -1.62
N TYR A 121 5.44 11.05 -1.50
CA TYR A 121 5.38 9.84 -0.68
C TYR A 121 6.45 8.82 -1.08
N ARG A 122 6.59 8.55 -2.39
CA ARG A 122 7.65 7.64 -2.88
C ARG A 122 9.04 8.20 -2.64
N ALA A 123 9.26 9.50 -2.82
CA ALA A 123 10.54 10.14 -2.58
C ALA A 123 10.96 10.02 -1.11
N ALA A 124 10.04 10.34 -0.19
CA ALA A 124 10.26 10.17 1.24
C ALA A 124 10.48 8.71 1.61
N TYR A 125 9.65 7.78 1.10
CA TYR A 125 9.81 6.35 1.34
C TYR A 125 11.19 5.84 0.91
N PHE A 126 11.62 6.15 -0.32
CA PHE A 126 12.93 5.75 -0.82
C PHE A 126 14.07 6.45 -0.05
N GLY A 127 13.96 7.75 0.23
CA GLY A 127 14.97 8.49 0.96
C GLY A 127 15.17 7.96 2.38
N ILE A 128 14.08 7.72 3.11
CA ILE A 128 14.14 7.14 4.46
C ILE A 128 14.63 5.70 4.39
N TYR A 129 14.15 4.88 3.45
CA TYR A 129 14.58 3.49 3.31
C TYR A 129 16.07 3.37 2.98
N ASP A 130 16.59 4.25 2.14
CA ASP A 130 18.01 4.27 1.77
C ASP A 130 18.88 4.82 2.91
N THR A 131 18.40 5.84 3.63
CA THR A 131 19.07 6.35 4.85
C THR A 131 19.10 5.28 5.94
N ALA A 132 17.97 4.62 6.18
CA ALA A 132 17.86 3.51 7.13
C ALA A 132 18.77 2.35 6.73
N LYS A 133 18.81 1.97 5.45
CA LYS A 133 19.75 0.96 4.95
C LYS A 133 21.22 1.38 5.03
N GLY A 134 21.52 2.66 4.84
CA GLY A 134 22.86 3.21 5.02
C GLY A 134 23.31 3.14 6.49
N ILE A 135 22.37 3.31 7.43
CA ILE A 135 22.58 3.06 8.86
C ILE A 135 22.72 1.54 9.14
N ASP A 136 22.10 0.69 8.32
CA ASP A 136 22.03 -0.77 8.49
C ASP A 136 23.20 -1.55 7.87
N ILE A 137 24.24 -0.91 7.32
CA ILE A 137 25.52 -1.60 7.09
C ILE A 137 26.24 -1.75 8.44
N MET A 138 25.59 -2.40 9.39
CA MET A 138 26.22 -2.80 10.66
C MET A 138 27.22 -3.93 10.44
N TYR A 139 27.04 -4.75 9.40
CA TYR A 139 27.85 -5.95 9.18
C TYR A 139 28.35 -6.02 7.74
N SER A 140 29.66 -6.02 7.55
CA SER A 140 30.28 -6.14 6.22
C SER A 140 30.33 -7.59 5.71
N GLY A 141 29.90 -8.56 6.53
CA GLY A 141 29.84 -9.99 6.21
C GLY A 141 29.41 -10.86 7.39
N THR A 142 29.20 -12.15 7.16
CA THR A 142 28.69 -13.11 8.18
C THR A 142 29.59 -13.19 9.42
N ILE A 143 30.92 -13.13 9.22
CA ILE A 143 31.89 -13.17 10.33
C ILE A 143 31.86 -11.86 11.14
N ASP A 144 31.67 -10.72 10.47
CA ASP A 144 31.54 -9.40 11.12
C ASP A 144 30.23 -9.31 11.92
N CYS A 145 29.15 -9.87 11.36
CA CYS A 145 27.85 -10.04 12.02
C CYS A 145 27.95 -10.87 13.31
N TRP A 146 28.55 -12.06 13.23
CA TRP A 146 28.74 -12.91 14.42
C TRP A 146 29.60 -12.25 15.49
N ARG A 147 30.69 -11.58 15.11
CA ARG A 147 31.58 -10.89 16.05
C ARG A 147 30.90 -9.73 16.75
N LYS A 148 30.21 -8.87 16.02
CA LYS A 148 29.56 -7.69 16.58
C LYS A 148 28.33 -8.06 17.42
N ILE A 149 27.50 -9.02 16.99
CA ILE A 149 26.39 -9.51 17.84
C ILE A 149 26.92 -10.12 19.15
N ALA A 150 27.97 -10.94 19.08
CA ALA A 150 28.57 -11.53 20.27
C ALA A 150 29.23 -10.48 21.20
N ARG A 151 29.77 -9.40 20.63
CA ARG A 151 30.46 -8.33 21.37
C ARG A 151 29.49 -7.29 21.96
N ASP A 152 28.52 -6.84 21.17
CA ASP A 152 27.68 -5.68 21.49
C ASP A 152 26.37 -6.10 22.18
N GLU A 153 25.82 -7.27 21.85
CA GLU A 153 24.56 -7.78 22.42
C GLU A 153 24.73 -9.04 23.29
N GLY A 154 25.88 -9.71 23.21
CA GLY A 154 26.24 -10.91 23.98
C GLY A 154 25.58 -12.20 23.47
N GLY A 155 26.03 -13.35 23.99
CA GLY A 155 25.61 -14.68 23.52
C GLY A 155 24.10 -14.97 23.59
N LYS A 156 23.34 -14.23 24.40
CA LYS A 156 21.87 -14.36 24.51
C LYS A 156 21.13 -13.73 23.33
N ALA A 157 21.77 -12.82 22.58
CA ALA A 157 21.18 -12.15 21.44
C ALA A 157 20.81 -13.13 20.30
N PHE A 158 21.62 -14.18 20.11
CA PHE A 158 21.37 -15.22 19.12
C PHE A 158 20.06 -16.00 19.35
N PHE A 159 19.51 -15.95 20.56
CA PHE A 159 18.26 -16.63 20.93
C PHE A 159 17.08 -15.67 21.12
N LYS A 160 17.25 -14.36 20.85
CA LYS A 160 16.13 -13.41 20.87
C LYS A 160 15.13 -13.80 19.78
N GLY A 161 13.88 -14.05 20.19
CA GLY A 161 12.79 -14.45 19.29
C GLY A 161 12.60 -15.95 19.11
N ALA A 162 13.48 -16.81 19.65
CA ALA A 162 13.30 -18.26 19.62
C ALA A 162 11.96 -18.69 20.26
N TRP A 163 11.61 -18.09 21.40
CA TRP A 163 10.35 -18.34 22.10
C TRP A 163 9.12 -17.91 21.28
N SER A 164 9.18 -16.72 20.67
CA SER A 164 8.11 -16.24 19.78
C SER A 164 7.92 -17.15 18.56
N ASN A 165 9.01 -17.75 18.05
CA ASN A 165 8.95 -18.67 16.93
C ASN A 165 8.35 -20.02 17.33
N VAL A 166 8.64 -20.52 18.53
CA VAL A 166 8.00 -21.72 19.11
C VAL A 166 6.50 -21.50 19.28
N LEU A 167 6.09 -20.37 19.86
CA LEU A 167 4.67 -20.01 20.01
C LEU A 167 3.97 -19.88 18.64
N ARG A 168 4.63 -19.28 17.65
CA ARG A 168 4.10 -19.18 16.29
C ARG A 168 3.95 -20.55 15.63
N GLY A 169 4.92 -21.45 15.81
CA GLY A 169 4.85 -22.83 15.30
C GLY A 169 3.70 -23.63 15.93
N MET A 170 3.54 -23.51 17.25
CA MET A 170 2.43 -24.14 17.98
C MET A 170 1.07 -23.58 17.55
N GLY A 171 0.95 -22.26 17.41
CA GLY A 171 -0.29 -21.61 16.95
C GLY A 171 -0.69 -22.01 15.53
N GLY A 172 0.29 -22.11 14.62
CA GLY A 172 0.04 -22.57 13.24
C GLY A 172 -0.46 -24.01 13.18
N ALA A 173 0.17 -24.91 13.94
CA ALA A 173 -0.29 -26.29 14.05
C ALA A 173 -1.69 -26.38 14.67
N PHE A 174 -1.97 -25.58 15.70
CA PHE A 174 -3.29 -25.54 16.35
C PHE A 174 -4.40 -25.09 15.39
N VAL A 175 -4.16 -24.04 14.60
CA VAL A 175 -5.13 -23.55 13.61
C VAL A 175 -5.41 -24.58 12.52
N LEU A 176 -4.37 -25.31 12.06
CA LEU A 176 -4.54 -26.38 11.07
C LEU A 176 -5.40 -27.52 11.62
N VAL A 177 -5.12 -27.96 12.85
CA VAL A 177 -5.93 -29.00 13.51
C VAL A 177 -7.37 -28.54 13.68
N LEU A 178 -7.59 -27.29 14.10
CA LEU A 178 -8.94 -26.74 14.30
C LEU A 178 -9.72 -26.58 12.99
N TYR A 179 -9.03 -26.24 11.90
CA TYR A 179 -9.59 -26.21 10.55
C TYR A 179 -9.99 -27.61 10.08
N ASP A 180 -9.14 -28.61 10.29
CA ASP A 180 -9.43 -30.00 9.91
C ASP A 180 -10.62 -30.58 10.70
N GLU A 181 -10.76 -30.24 11.99
CA GLU A 181 -11.92 -30.65 12.79
C GLU A 181 -13.21 -29.92 12.37
N LEU A 182 -13.16 -28.62 12.09
CA LEU A 182 -14.33 -27.88 11.60
C LEU A 182 -14.81 -28.40 10.23
N LYS A 183 -13.88 -28.80 9.36
CA LYS A 183 -14.20 -29.38 8.05
C LYS A 183 -14.86 -30.76 8.15
N LYS A 184 -14.70 -31.50 9.25
CA LYS A 184 -15.39 -32.79 9.46
C LYS A 184 -16.84 -32.63 9.93
N VAL A 185 -17.19 -31.47 10.50
CA VAL A 185 -18.51 -31.17 11.06
C VAL A 185 -19.46 -30.51 10.04
N ILE A 186 -18.89 -29.88 9.02
CA ILE A 186 -19.61 -29.29 7.86
C ILE A 186 -19.70 -30.34 6.75
#